data_AF-A0A817LZP6-F1
#
_entry.id   AF-A0A817LZP6-F1
#
_cell.length_a   1.000
_cell.length_b   1.000
_cell.length_c   1.000
_cell.angle_alpha   90.00
_cell.angle_beta   90.00
_cell.angle_gamma   90.00
#
_symmetry.space_group_name_H-M   'P 1'
#
loop_
_entity.id
_entity.type
_entity.pdbx_description
1 polymer ?
#
loop_
_entity_poly.entity_id
_entity_poly.type
_entity_poly.pdbx_seq_one_letter_code
_entity_poly.pdbx_strand_id
1 'polypeptide(L)'
;MEIITSLLKLKLKVRILIVPQFDFDSKAICKTMSITSLAIYNCDLSDLWEIFKYIPMLKKLQVEYLHNINITDDILNLNNIYTFELKQLIINYFKSKFQALQILLKYIPNLKILSIYAPNNIEMADADLWQHLIEPSLVHLHIFKFIFDYYAIDDYNKILKKLEEFRTDFWIKQHQWYTNYEINAFSNLE
;
A
#
# COMPACT_ATOMS: atom_id res chain seq x y z
N MET A 1 -2.42 -10.40 -21.95
CA MET A 1 -2.98 -11.77 -22.09
C MET A 1 -1.94 -12.86 -22.35
N GLU A 2 -1.10 -12.80 -23.40
CA GLU A 2 -0.24 -13.94 -23.83
C GLU A 2 0.74 -14.48 -22.77
N ILE A 3 1.24 -13.63 -21.87
CA ILE A 3 2.24 -14.03 -20.86
C ILE A 3 1.65 -15.01 -19.84
N ILE A 4 0.44 -14.73 -19.32
CA ILE A 4 -0.20 -15.57 -18.29
C ILE A 4 -0.63 -16.92 -18.88
N THR A 5 -1.17 -16.92 -20.10
CA THR A 5 -1.55 -18.15 -20.82
C THR A 5 -0.34 -19.00 -21.19
N SER A 6 0.82 -18.39 -21.44
CA SER A 6 2.07 -19.10 -21.74
C SER A 6 2.69 -19.75 -20.49
N LEU A 7 2.59 -19.10 -19.33
CA LEU A 7 3.09 -19.64 -18.05
C LEU A 7 2.35 -20.91 -17.61
N LEU A 8 1.06 -21.02 -17.96
CA LEU A 8 0.23 -22.22 -17.72
C LEU A 8 0.69 -23.45 -18.48
N LYS A 9 1.10 -23.30 -19.75
CA LYS A 9 1.57 -24.43 -20.59
C LYS A 9 2.82 -25.10 -20.03
N LEU A 10 3.56 -24.41 -19.17
CA LEU A 10 4.87 -24.86 -18.68
C LEU A 10 4.83 -25.54 -17.30
N LYS A 11 3.67 -25.69 -16.62
CA LYS A 11 3.58 -26.22 -15.24
C LYS A 11 4.62 -25.60 -14.28
N LEU A 12 5.02 -24.35 -14.51
CA LEU A 12 6.02 -23.69 -13.69
C LEU A 12 5.39 -23.33 -12.34
N LYS A 13 6.05 -23.70 -11.24
CA LYS A 13 5.76 -23.15 -9.90
C LYS A 13 6.20 -21.69 -9.86
N VAL A 14 5.48 -20.82 -10.56
CA VAL A 14 5.73 -19.39 -10.56
C VAL A 14 5.39 -18.85 -9.17
N ARG A 15 6.42 -18.47 -8.42
CA ARG A 15 6.27 -17.85 -7.08
C ARG A 15 6.26 -16.33 -7.14
N ILE A 16 6.85 -15.77 -8.19
CA ILE A 16 6.99 -14.33 -8.44
C ILE A 16 6.36 -14.03 -9.79
N LEU A 17 5.37 -13.15 -9.82
CA LEU A 17 4.76 -12.65 -11.04
C LEU A 17 4.96 -11.13 -11.12
N ILE A 18 5.36 -10.64 -12.29
CA ILE A 18 5.50 -9.20 -12.58
C ILE A 18 4.62 -8.91 -13.79
N VAL A 19 3.64 -8.01 -13.64
CA VAL A 19 2.72 -7.65 -14.73
C VAL A 19 2.53 -6.13 -14.81
N PRO A 20 2.43 -5.55 -16.03
CA PRO A 20 2.17 -4.13 -16.20
C PRO A 20 0.75 -3.73 -15.74
N GLN A 21 -0.23 -4.59 -15.98
CA GLN A 21 -1.60 -4.44 -15.50
C GLN A 21 -2.15 -5.83 -15.18
N PHE A 22 -2.96 -5.94 -14.13
CA PHE A 22 -3.60 -7.19 -13.77
C PHE A 22 -4.90 -7.35 -14.57
N ASP A 23 -4.91 -8.26 -15.53
CA ASP A 23 -6.08 -8.55 -16.37
C ASP A 23 -6.89 -9.71 -15.77
N PHE A 24 -8.10 -9.37 -15.33
CA PHE A 24 -8.99 -10.21 -14.57
C PHE A 24 -9.79 -11.22 -15.41
N ASP A 25 -9.62 -11.28 -16.72
CA ASP A 25 -10.21 -12.38 -17.51
C ASP A 25 -9.56 -13.75 -17.22
N SER A 26 -8.49 -13.78 -16.42
CA SER A 26 -7.77 -15.00 -15.99
C SER A 26 -8.14 -15.52 -14.58
N LYS A 27 -9.30 -15.13 -14.01
CA LYS A 27 -9.76 -15.44 -12.63
C LYS A 27 -9.60 -16.90 -12.17
N ALA A 28 -9.88 -17.88 -13.03
CA ALA A 28 -9.78 -19.30 -12.67
C ALA A 28 -8.32 -19.78 -12.54
N ILE A 29 -7.40 -19.12 -13.25
CA ILE A 29 -6.00 -19.53 -13.42
C ILE A 29 -5.20 -19.20 -12.16
N CYS A 30 -5.36 -17.98 -11.63
CA CYS A 30 -4.61 -17.51 -10.48
C CYS A 30 -4.88 -18.31 -9.20
N LYS A 31 -6.12 -18.81 -9.01
CA LYS A 31 -6.49 -19.68 -7.88
C LYS A 31 -5.72 -21.00 -7.84
N THR A 32 -5.26 -21.48 -9.01
CA THR A 32 -4.50 -22.73 -9.12
C THR A 32 -3.00 -22.53 -8.98
N MET A 33 -2.52 -21.28 -8.98
CA MET A 33 -1.10 -20.96 -8.91
C MET A 33 -0.67 -20.70 -7.46
N SER A 34 0.54 -21.18 -7.11
CA SER A 34 1.15 -20.96 -5.79
C SER A 34 1.90 -19.62 -5.70
N ILE A 35 1.32 -18.55 -6.28
CA ILE A 35 1.95 -17.23 -6.29
C ILE A 35 2.00 -16.69 -4.86
N THR A 36 3.20 -16.34 -4.41
CA THR A 36 3.43 -15.76 -3.07
C THR A 36 3.96 -14.34 -3.13
N SER A 37 4.47 -13.91 -4.28
CA SER A 37 4.94 -12.55 -4.52
C SER A 37 4.40 -12.02 -5.85
N LEU A 38 3.84 -10.81 -5.82
CA LEU A 38 3.30 -10.14 -7.00
C LEU A 38 3.83 -8.72 -7.05
N ALA A 39 4.30 -8.29 -8.22
CA ALA A 39 4.59 -6.91 -8.53
C ALA A 39 3.70 -6.46 -9.69
N ILE A 40 2.99 -5.34 -9.50
CA ILE A 40 2.09 -4.77 -10.50
C ILE A 40 2.50 -3.32 -10.72
N TYR A 41 2.48 -2.88 -11.97
CA TYR A 41 2.81 -1.50 -12.29
C TYR A 41 1.65 -0.55 -11.98
N ASN A 42 0.47 -0.77 -12.55
CA ASN A 42 -0.69 0.10 -12.30
C ASN A 42 -1.89 -0.70 -11.76
N CYS A 43 -2.52 -0.19 -10.72
CA CYS A 43 -3.56 -0.87 -9.96
C CYS A 43 -4.49 0.17 -9.32
N ASP A 44 -5.78 -0.13 -9.25
CA ASP A 44 -6.70 0.56 -8.35
C ASP A 44 -7.08 -0.28 -7.13
N LEU A 45 -7.89 0.27 -6.21
CA LEU A 45 -8.33 -0.51 -5.04
C LEU A 45 -9.23 -1.70 -5.41
N SER A 46 -10.02 -1.61 -6.47
CA SER A 46 -10.89 -2.70 -6.92
C SER A 46 -10.06 -3.88 -7.42
N ASP A 47 -8.98 -3.59 -8.14
CA ASP A 47 -7.99 -4.57 -8.60
C ASP A 47 -7.35 -5.29 -7.41
N LEU A 48 -6.99 -4.57 -6.34
CA LEU A 48 -6.43 -5.18 -5.12
C LEU A 48 -7.35 -6.21 -4.49
N TRP A 49 -8.66 -5.92 -4.40
CA TRP A 49 -9.62 -6.86 -3.84
C TRP A 49 -9.73 -8.14 -4.64
N GLU A 50 -9.76 -8.01 -5.96
CA GLU A 50 -9.79 -9.17 -6.84
C GLU A 50 -8.46 -9.95 -6.74
N ILE A 51 -7.30 -9.29 -6.66
CA ILE A 51 -6.01 -9.95 -6.41
C ILE A 51 -6.05 -10.79 -5.15
N PHE A 52 -6.53 -10.24 -4.04
CA PHE A 52 -6.60 -10.99 -2.78
C PHE A 52 -7.58 -12.16 -2.83
N LYS A 53 -8.69 -12.00 -3.56
CA LYS A 53 -9.70 -13.04 -3.77
C LYS A 53 -9.21 -14.18 -4.65
N TYR A 54 -8.36 -13.90 -5.65
CA TYR A 54 -7.88 -14.90 -6.61
C TYR A 54 -6.46 -15.41 -6.33
N ILE A 55 -5.70 -14.76 -5.45
CA ILE A 55 -4.35 -15.16 -5.04
C ILE A 55 -4.27 -15.26 -3.50
N PRO A 56 -4.98 -16.21 -2.88
CA PRO A 56 -5.09 -16.30 -1.42
C PRO A 56 -3.77 -16.63 -0.71
N MET A 57 -2.77 -17.17 -1.43
CA MET A 57 -1.45 -17.48 -0.87
C MET A 57 -0.46 -16.32 -0.96
N LEU A 58 -0.88 -15.15 -1.45
CA LEU A 58 -0.03 -13.99 -1.63
C LEU A 58 0.53 -13.53 -0.28
N LYS A 59 1.87 -13.44 -0.18
CA LYS A 59 2.59 -12.99 1.01
C LYS A 59 3.25 -11.62 0.80
N LYS A 60 3.60 -11.29 -0.45
CA LYS A 60 4.21 -10.01 -0.82
C LYS A 60 3.47 -9.40 -2.01
N LEU A 61 3.08 -8.14 -1.87
CA LEU A 61 2.53 -7.34 -2.94
C LEU A 61 3.36 -6.06 -3.08
N GLN A 62 3.80 -5.78 -4.30
CA GLN A 62 4.39 -4.51 -4.68
C GLN A 62 3.53 -3.88 -5.78
N VAL A 63 3.19 -2.61 -5.61
CA VAL A 63 2.43 -1.83 -6.57
C VAL A 63 3.23 -0.59 -6.90
N GLU A 64 3.51 -0.35 -8.18
CA GLU A 64 4.24 0.85 -8.59
C GLU A 64 3.35 2.08 -8.45
N TYR A 65 2.14 2.04 -9.00
CA TYR A 65 1.15 3.12 -8.97
C TYR A 65 -0.19 2.59 -8.45
N LEU A 66 -0.55 2.98 -7.23
CA LEU A 66 -1.87 2.74 -6.65
C LEU A 66 -2.66 4.04 -6.65
N HIS A 67 -3.72 4.05 -7.44
CA HIS A 67 -4.64 5.18 -7.53
C HIS A 67 -6.04 4.73 -7.15
N ASN A 68 -6.90 5.67 -6.79
CA ASN A 68 -8.26 5.35 -6.42
C ASN A 68 -9.20 6.25 -7.19
N ILE A 69 -9.87 5.67 -8.18
CA ILE A 69 -10.78 6.42 -9.04
C ILE A 69 -12.13 6.58 -8.34
N ASN A 70 -12.60 5.61 -7.55
CA ASN A 70 -13.87 5.68 -6.82
C ASN A 70 -13.90 4.68 -5.64
N ILE A 71 -14.01 5.17 -4.40
CA ILE A 71 -14.54 4.34 -3.30
C ILE A 71 -16.05 4.39 -3.45
N THR A 72 -16.65 3.38 -4.07
CA THR A 72 -18.09 3.18 -3.89
C THR A 72 -18.31 2.51 -2.54
N ASP A 73 -19.42 2.83 -1.87
CA ASP A 73 -19.82 2.17 -0.61
C ASP A 73 -19.93 0.63 -0.75
N ASP A 74 -19.97 0.12 -1.99
CA ASP A 74 -19.92 -1.32 -2.28
C ASP A 74 -18.60 -1.99 -1.87
N ILE A 75 -17.47 -1.26 -1.86
CA ILE A 75 -16.20 -1.77 -1.32
C ILE A 75 -16.27 -1.93 0.20
N LEU A 76 -17.05 -1.08 0.88
CA LEU A 76 -17.29 -1.13 2.33
C LEU A 76 -18.26 -2.26 2.73
N ASN A 77 -19.05 -2.78 1.78
CA ASN A 77 -19.96 -3.91 1.98
C ASN A 77 -19.29 -5.29 1.83
N LEU A 78 -17.95 -5.37 1.94
CA LEU A 78 -17.24 -6.63 2.19
C LEU A 78 -17.57 -7.15 3.61
N ASN A 79 -18.82 -7.60 3.78
CA ASN A 79 -19.35 -8.36 4.91
C ASN A 79 -18.73 -9.76 5.04
N ASN A 80 -17.59 -10.02 4.39
CA ASN A 80 -16.97 -11.33 4.33
C ASN A 80 -15.65 -11.37 5.09
N ILE A 81 -15.54 -12.43 5.88
CA ILE A 81 -14.59 -12.78 6.95
C ILE A 81 -13.19 -13.10 6.38
N TYR A 82 -12.73 -12.36 5.38
CA TYR A 82 -11.44 -12.63 4.74
C TYR A 82 -10.37 -11.75 5.35
N THR A 83 -9.55 -12.34 6.23
CA THR A 83 -8.24 -11.80 6.56
C THR A 83 -7.25 -12.34 5.53
N PHE A 84 -6.50 -11.45 4.87
CA PHE A 84 -5.51 -11.89 3.91
C PHE A 84 -4.19 -12.20 4.59
N GLU A 85 -3.52 -13.20 4.04
CA GLU A 85 -2.25 -13.74 4.51
C GLU A 85 -1.02 -12.88 4.15
N LEU A 86 -1.26 -11.67 3.64
CA LEU A 86 -0.26 -10.75 3.16
C LEU A 86 0.64 -10.29 4.31
N LYS A 87 1.96 -10.42 4.11
CA LYS A 87 2.99 -10.04 5.10
C LYS A 87 3.74 -8.78 4.69
N GLN A 88 3.76 -8.45 3.40
CA GLN A 88 4.47 -7.28 2.89
C GLN A 88 3.65 -6.57 1.82
N LEU A 89 3.48 -5.27 2.01
CA LEU A 89 2.85 -4.35 1.07
C LEU A 89 3.82 -3.19 0.79
N ILE A 90 4.17 -3.02 -0.48
CA ILE A 90 4.98 -1.91 -0.96
C ILE A 90 4.16 -1.16 -2.00
N ILE A 91 3.93 0.12 -1.77
CA ILE A 91 3.25 1.02 -2.71
C ILE A 91 4.24 2.13 -3.03
N ASN A 92 4.80 2.09 -4.24
CA ASN A 92 5.81 3.04 -4.66
C ASN A 92 5.21 4.38 -5.09
N TYR A 93 3.91 4.48 -5.33
CA TYR A 93 3.24 5.75 -5.60
C TYR A 93 1.77 5.64 -5.24
N PHE A 94 1.36 6.31 -4.17
CA PHE A 94 -0.01 6.30 -3.66
C PHE A 94 -0.73 7.61 -3.96
N LYS A 95 -1.79 7.56 -4.74
CA LYS A 95 -2.64 8.71 -5.09
C LYS A 95 -4.10 8.45 -4.73
N SER A 96 -4.41 8.56 -3.44
CA SER A 96 -5.77 8.38 -2.90
C SER A 96 -5.87 9.04 -1.51
N LYS A 97 -7.09 9.12 -0.97
CA LYS A 97 -7.35 9.55 0.41
C LYS A 97 -6.86 8.52 1.42
N PHE A 98 -6.48 8.99 2.61
CA PHE A 98 -6.04 8.14 3.73
C PHE A 98 -7.11 7.12 4.14
N GLN A 99 -8.39 7.50 4.14
CA GLN A 99 -9.50 6.59 4.48
C GLN A 99 -9.51 5.31 3.64
N ALA A 100 -9.18 5.40 2.35
CA ALA A 100 -9.14 4.25 1.46
C ALA A 100 -8.05 3.26 1.88
N LEU A 101 -6.90 3.79 2.27
CA LEU A 101 -5.80 3.01 2.79
C LEU A 101 -6.14 2.38 4.15
N GLN A 102 -6.80 3.12 5.05
CA GLN A 102 -7.25 2.57 6.33
C GLN A 102 -8.16 1.36 6.14
N ILE A 103 -9.09 1.43 5.19
CA ILE A 103 -9.97 0.31 4.85
C ILE A 103 -9.12 -0.88 4.37
N LEU A 104 -8.23 -0.67 3.40
CA LEU A 104 -7.33 -1.70 2.90
C LEU A 104 -6.53 -2.39 4.02
N LEU A 105 -5.90 -1.60 4.89
CA LEU A 105 -5.01 -2.09 5.93
C LEU A 105 -5.75 -2.91 7.01
N LYS A 106 -7.05 -2.63 7.27
CA LYS A 106 -7.87 -3.43 8.19
C LYS A 106 -8.07 -4.88 7.75
N TYR A 107 -8.02 -5.17 6.45
CA TYR A 107 -8.17 -6.54 5.93
C TYR A 107 -6.86 -7.34 5.86
N ILE A 108 -5.72 -6.72 6.22
CA ILE A 108 -4.39 -7.35 6.24
C ILE A 108 -3.72 -7.28 7.62
N PRO A 109 -4.35 -7.81 8.69
CA PRO A 109 -3.86 -7.66 10.07
C PRO A 109 -2.53 -8.38 10.36
N ASN A 110 -2.10 -9.27 9.47
CA ASN A 110 -0.83 -10.02 9.57
C ASN A 110 0.34 -9.33 8.85
N LEU A 111 0.14 -8.08 8.40
CA LEU A 111 1.14 -7.30 7.71
C LEU A 111 2.35 -7.03 8.62
N LYS A 112 3.54 -7.35 8.12
CA LYS A 112 4.82 -7.15 8.82
C LYS A 112 5.62 -5.98 8.29
N ILE A 113 5.48 -5.71 6.99
CA ILE A 113 6.21 -4.66 6.29
C ILE A 113 5.22 -3.83 5.48
N LEU A 114 5.19 -2.54 5.75
CA LEU A 114 4.45 -1.55 4.99
C LEU A 114 5.42 -0.49 4.49
N SER A 115 5.44 -0.26 3.17
CA SER A 115 6.19 0.83 2.56
C SER A 115 5.27 1.62 1.65
N ILE A 116 5.14 2.92 1.88
CA ILE A 116 4.28 3.78 1.06
C ILE A 116 5.03 5.08 0.72
N TYR A 117 4.98 5.47 -0.55
CA TYR A 117 5.32 6.82 -1.00
C TYR A 117 4.05 7.52 -1.47
N ALA A 118 3.72 8.66 -0.85
CA ALA A 118 2.49 9.40 -1.12
C ALA A 118 2.81 10.89 -1.38
N PRO A 119 3.35 11.23 -2.55
CA PRO A 119 3.76 12.60 -2.84
C PRO A 119 2.56 13.54 -2.90
N ASN A 120 2.77 14.76 -2.40
CA ASN A 120 1.80 15.86 -2.40
C ASN A 120 0.47 15.55 -1.70
N ASN A 121 0.51 14.65 -0.71
CA ASN A 121 -0.67 14.24 0.05
C ASN A 121 -0.54 14.58 1.53
N ILE A 122 -0.87 15.83 1.88
CA ILE A 122 -0.74 16.33 3.25
C ILE A 122 -1.62 15.59 4.26
N GLU A 123 -2.76 15.02 3.83
CA GLU A 123 -3.62 14.21 4.70
C GLU A 123 -2.90 12.98 5.23
N MET A 124 -1.90 12.49 4.49
CA MET A 124 -1.11 11.36 4.95
C MET A 124 -0.08 11.78 5.99
N ALA A 125 0.26 13.07 6.10
CA ALA A 125 1.23 13.62 7.04
C ALA A 125 0.57 13.93 8.39
N ASP A 126 -0.03 12.89 8.98
CA ASP A 126 -0.73 12.97 10.25
C ASP A 126 -0.32 11.79 11.13
N ALA A 127 0.53 12.07 12.12
CA ALA A 127 1.13 11.03 12.94
C ALA A 127 0.09 10.34 13.83
N ASP A 128 -0.88 11.10 14.34
CA ASP A 128 -1.95 10.57 15.18
C ASP A 128 -2.81 9.59 14.38
N LEU A 129 -3.24 9.96 13.17
CA LEU A 129 -4.04 9.09 12.31
C LEU A 129 -3.33 7.75 12.00
N TRP A 130 -2.02 7.81 11.76
CA TRP A 130 -1.24 6.59 11.54
C TRP A 130 -1.09 5.76 12.79
N GLN A 131 -0.79 6.36 13.94
CA GLN A 131 -0.65 5.64 15.20
C GLN A 131 -1.96 4.92 15.57
N HIS A 132 -3.11 5.61 15.47
CA HIS A 132 -4.44 5.05 15.71
C HIS A 132 -4.82 3.94 14.71
N LEU A 133 -4.21 3.90 13.53
CA LEU A 133 -4.39 2.80 12.59
C LEU A 133 -3.51 1.60 12.94
N ILE A 134 -2.23 1.86 13.21
CA ILE A 134 -1.20 0.83 13.42
C ILE A 134 -1.46 0.06 14.71
N GLU A 135 -1.65 0.75 15.83
CA GLU A 135 -1.78 0.13 17.16
C GLU A 135 -2.88 -0.95 17.22
N PRO A 136 -4.12 -0.69 16.77
CA PRO A 136 -5.18 -1.70 16.84
C PRO A 136 -5.23 -2.65 15.64
N SER A 137 -4.82 -2.20 14.44
CA SER A 137 -5.09 -2.96 13.20
C SER A 137 -3.88 -3.71 12.67
N LEU A 138 -2.67 -3.27 13.01
CA LEU A 138 -1.42 -3.77 12.43
C LEU A 138 -0.44 -4.21 13.53
N VAL A 139 -0.93 -4.98 14.50
CA VAL A 139 -0.16 -5.46 15.68
C VAL A 139 1.08 -6.27 15.32
N HIS A 140 1.16 -6.81 14.10
CA HIS A 140 2.30 -7.56 13.59
C HIS A 140 3.24 -6.72 12.72
N LEU A 141 3.04 -5.41 12.62
CA LEU A 141 3.87 -4.54 11.81
C LEU A 141 5.21 -4.29 12.53
N HIS A 142 6.31 -4.64 11.85
CA HIS A 142 7.66 -4.48 12.39
C HIS A 142 8.48 -3.46 11.59
N ILE A 143 8.09 -3.20 10.34
CA ILE A 143 8.75 -2.23 9.47
C ILE A 143 7.66 -1.38 8.83
N PHE A 144 7.70 -0.10 9.15
CA PHE A 144 6.93 0.93 8.48
C PHE A 144 7.93 1.89 7.83
N LYS A 145 7.80 2.04 6.53
CA LYS A 145 8.54 3.00 5.74
C LYS A 145 7.55 3.95 5.12
N PHE A 146 7.67 5.21 5.48
CA PHE A 146 6.79 6.21 4.91
C PHE A 146 7.61 7.38 4.41
N ILE A 147 7.38 7.73 3.14
CA ILE A 147 8.07 8.81 2.45
C ILE A 147 7.07 9.91 2.18
N PHE A 148 7.31 11.05 2.82
CA PHE A 148 6.66 12.31 2.56
C PHE A 148 7.49 13.12 1.59
N ASP A 149 6.88 13.48 0.47
CA ASP A 149 7.41 14.47 -0.44
C ASP A 149 6.28 15.46 -0.72
N TYR A 150 6.51 16.73 -0.43
CA TYR A 150 5.50 17.77 -0.57
C TYR A 150 6.14 19.04 -1.10
N TYR A 151 5.55 19.60 -2.16
CA TYR A 151 5.94 20.90 -2.70
C TYR A 151 5.32 22.02 -1.86
N ALA A 152 6.10 22.54 -0.91
CA ALA A 152 5.66 23.57 0.02
C ALA A 152 5.99 24.98 -0.51
N ILE A 153 5.11 25.57 -1.32
CA ILE A 153 5.29 26.97 -1.76
C ILE A 153 4.85 27.94 -0.65
N ASP A 154 3.73 27.67 0.03
CA ASP A 154 3.13 28.62 1.00
C ASP A 154 2.89 28.07 2.43
N ASP A 155 3.10 26.77 2.67
CA ASP A 155 2.66 26.10 3.93
C ASP A 155 3.79 25.36 4.67
N TYR A 156 5.05 25.75 4.43
CA TYR A 156 6.25 25.09 4.97
C TYR A 156 6.19 24.88 6.50
N ASN A 157 5.85 25.92 7.26
CA ASN A 157 5.81 25.85 8.72
C ASN A 157 4.74 24.89 9.25
N LYS A 158 3.61 24.77 8.54
CA LYS A 158 2.54 23.83 8.92
C LYS A 158 2.94 22.39 8.62
N ILE A 159 3.60 22.16 7.48
CA ILE A 159 4.15 20.85 7.12
C ILE A 159 5.24 20.45 8.11
N LEU A 160 6.13 21.37 8.46
CA LEU A 160 7.17 21.12 9.46
C LEU A 160 6.56 20.70 10.80
N LYS A 161 5.54 21.42 11.28
CA LYS A 161 4.80 21.04 12.50
C LYS A 161 4.17 19.65 12.41
N LYS A 162 3.56 19.31 11.27
CA LYS A 162 3.01 17.97 11.03
C LYS A 162 4.09 16.89 11.07
N LEU A 163 5.26 17.15 10.52
CA LEU A 163 6.39 16.22 10.55
C LEU A 163 7.00 16.08 11.95
N GLU A 164 6.94 17.13 12.78
CA GLU A 164 7.33 17.05 14.19
C GLU A 164 6.45 16.10 15.01
N GLU A 165 5.20 15.87 14.61
CA GLU A 165 4.31 14.89 15.25
C GLU A 165 4.89 13.45 15.17
N PHE A 166 5.74 13.15 14.19
CA PHE A 166 6.45 11.88 14.05
C PHE A 166 7.70 11.74 14.96
N ARG A 167 7.82 12.59 16.00
CA ARG A 167 8.93 12.57 16.97
C ARG A 167 8.56 12.05 18.36
N THR A 168 7.35 11.50 18.53
CA THR A 168 6.96 10.90 19.82
C THR A 168 7.74 9.60 20.09
N ASP A 169 7.67 9.13 21.34
CA ASP A 169 8.29 7.86 21.74
C ASP A 169 7.79 6.68 20.91
N PHE A 170 6.52 6.70 20.50
CA PHE A 170 5.96 5.70 19.59
C PHE A 170 6.75 5.66 18.27
N TRP A 171 7.03 6.82 17.67
CA TRP A 171 7.71 6.90 16.37
C TRP A 171 9.22 6.68 16.45
N ILE A 172 9.89 7.22 17.47
CA ILE A 172 11.35 7.18 17.58
C ILE A 172 11.86 5.89 18.24
N LYS A 173 11.18 5.43 19.29
CA LYS A 173 11.71 4.36 20.16
C LYS A 173 11.10 3.00 19.87
N GLN A 174 9.85 2.96 19.40
CA GLN A 174 9.16 1.70 19.15
C GLN A 174 9.37 1.25 17.69
N HIS A 175 9.51 -0.07 17.51
CA HIS A 175 9.36 -0.74 16.20
C HIS A 175 10.23 -0.28 15.01
N GLN A 176 11.36 0.42 15.24
CA GLN A 176 12.30 0.85 14.17
C GLN A 176 11.59 1.52 12.98
N TRP A 177 10.60 2.36 13.25
CA TRP A 177 9.89 3.07 12.19
C TRP A 177 10.85 3.97 11.40
N TYR A 178 10.86 3.83 10.07
CA TYR A 178 11.66 4.66 9.19
C TYR A 178 10.75 5.75 8.62
N THR A 179 10.68 6.88 9.33
CA THR A 179 9.99 8.09 8.90
C THR A 179 10.98 9.01 8.20
N ASN A 180 11.16 8.84 6.89
CA ASN A 180 11.94 9.76 6.09
C ASN A 180 11.01 10.80 5.48
N TYR A 181 11.29 12.08 5.70
CA TYR A 181 10.57 13.17 5.06
C TYR A 181 11.56 14.05 4.30
N GLU A 182 11.22 14.36 3.06
CA GLU A 182 11.95 15.33 2.24
C GLU A 182 11.01 16.50 1.97
N ILE A 183 11.42 17.71 2.35
CA ILE A 183 10.69 18.93 2.05
C ILE A 183 11.41 19.63 0.91
N ASN A 184 10.82 19.60 -0.27
CA ASN A 184 11.34 20.29 -1.44
C ASN A 184 10.78 21.71 -1.49
N ALA A 185 11.51 22.66 -0.91
CA ALA A 185 11.21 24.09 -1.03
C ALA A 185 11.94 24.66 -2.26
N PHE A 186 11.19 25.13 -3.26
CA PHE A 186 11.77 26.04 -4.25
C PHE A 186 11.95 27.40 -3.57
N SER A 187 13.19 27.79 -3.27
CA SER A 187 13.48 29.21 -3.16
C SER A 187 13.27 29.79 -4.56
N ASN A 188 12.25 30.63 -4.74
CA ASN A 188 12.17 31.49 -5.91
C ASN A 188 13.47 32.31 -5.95
N LEU A 189 14.39 31.92 -6.83
CA LEU A 189 15.43 32.80 -7.31
C LEU A 189 14.76 33.74 -8.31
N GLU A 190 14.18 34.81 -7.79
CA GLU A 190 14.00 36.08 -8.52
C GLU A 190 14.78 37.18 -7.77
#